data_AF-M4B4R9-F1
#
_entry.id   AF-M4B4R9-F1
#
_cell.length_a   1.000
_cell.length_b   1.000
_cell.length_c   1.000
_cell.angle_alpha   90.00
_cell.angle_beta   90.00
_cell.angle_gamma   90.00
#
_symmetry.space_group_name_H-M   'P 1'
#
loop_
_entity.id
_entity.type
_entity.pdbx_description
1 polymer ?
#
loop_
_entity_poly.entity_id
_entity_poly.type
_entity_poly.pdbx_seq_one_letter_code
_entity_poly.pdbx_strand_id
1 'polypeptide(L)'
;MDALRAPHFYPSSTMHVRSMGVFSSLKETVSSKLEERSQHKQEEAYKQQMVELSQKDKFDLNGFYDHLKSAVQQMKAFMAIVESMDPEYRENPRLINGKVKRQISEKVGHSPEEINNMLRNYEQLSALHLWLSKRAARGLRIPETLDETTELGETASLLSVARDMSHVLEPL
;
A
#
# COMPACT_ATOMS: atom_id res chain seq x y z
N MET A 1 -37.94 27.41 0.19
CA MET A 1 -37.24 27.81 1.42
C MET A 1 -37.54 26.70 2.42
N ASP A 2 -36.74 25.66 2.63
CA ASP A 2 -35.30 25.49 2.48
C ASP A 2 -34.96 24.04 2.13
N ALA A 3 -34.17 23.87 1.07
CA ALA A 3 -33.50 22.62 0.74
C ALA A 3 -32.19 22.57 1.53
N LEU A 4 -32.16 21.81 2.62
CA LEU A 4 -30.92 21.49 3.33
C LEU A 4 -30.12 20.47 2.50
N ARG A 5 -29.40 21.03 1.53
CA ARG A 5 -28.30 20.41 0.81
C ARG A 5 -27.17 20.14 1.80
N ALA A 6 -27.09 18.90 2.29
CA ALA A 6 -25.89 18.42 2.96
C ALA A 6 -24.72 18.44 1.93
N PRO A 7 -23.51 18.87 2.34
CA PRO A 7 -22.41 19.08 1.42
C PRO A 7 -21.98 17.77 0.77
N HIS A 8 -21.88 17.80 -0.56
CA HIS A 8 -21.22 16.79 -1.37
C HIS A 8 -19.77 16.60 -0.89
N PHE A 9 -19.54 15.55 -0.11
CA PHE A 9 -18.20 15.02 0.09
C PHE A 9 -17.93 13.97 -1.00
N TYR A 10 -17.56 14.45 -2.19
CA TYR A 10 -16.79 13.63 -3.11
C TYR A 10 -15.34 14.07 -3.01
N PRO A 11 -14.47 13.35 -2.30
CA PRO A 11 -13.08 13.29 -2.71
C PRO A 11 -13.05 12.41 -3.97
N SER A 12 -13.41 12.99 -5.11
CA SER A 12 -13.00 12.47 -6.41
C SER A 12 -11.53 12.77 -6.60
N SER A 13 -10.72 12.03 -5.87
CA SER A 13 -9.40 11.62 -6.30
C SER A 13 -9.43 10.16 -5.95
N THR A 14 -9.52 9.30 -6.96
CA THR A 14 -9.08 7.92 -6.79
C THR A 14 -7.68 8.02 -6.19
N MET A 15 -7.58 7.93 -4.87
CA MET A 15 -6.35 7.58 -4.18
C MET A 15 -6.07 6.16 -4.66
N HIS A 16 -5.55 6.07 -5.90
CA HIS A 16 -4.51 5.12 -6.15
C HIS A 16 -3.46 5.52 -5.14
N VAL A 17 -3.47 4.86 -3.98
CA VAL A 17 -2.30 4.67 -3.16
C VAL A 17 -1.36 3.90 -4.08
N ARG A 18 -0.81 4.59 -5.08
CA ARG A 18 0.31 4.11 -5.87
C ARG A 18 1.32 3.82 -4.80
N SER A 19 1.55 2.52 -4.57
CA SER A 19 2.57 1.94 -3.71
C SER A 19 3.53 3.03 -3.24
N MET A 20 3.23 3.61 -2.08
CA MET A 20 4.08 4.64 -1.48
C MET A 20 5.36 3.91 -1.11
N GLY A 21 6.33 3.90 -2.04
CA GLY A 21 7.61 3.16 -1.90
C GLY A 21 8.33 3.47 -0.59
N VAL A 22 7.99 4.62 0.00
CA VAL A 22 8.39 5.16 1.30
C VAL A 22 8.09 4.25 2.49
N PHE A 23 7.04 3.41 2.44
CA PHE A 23 6.72 2.44 3.52
C PHE A 23 7.14 1.01 3.19
N SER A 24 7.52 0.74 1.94
CA SER A 24 8.13 -0.53 1.56
C SER A 24 9.54 -0.66 2.15
N SER A 25 10.27 0.46 2.30
CA SER A 25 11.59 0.52 2.94
C SER A 25 11.54 0.59 4.48
N LEU A 26 10.39 0.91 5.09
CA LEU A 26 10.24 1.04 6.54
C LEU A 26 10.07 -0.31 7.30
N LYS A 27 10.18 -1.44 6.61
CA LYS A 27 10.03 -2.80 7.18
C LYS A 27 11.36 -3.57 7.32
N GLU A 28 12.48 -2.88 7.57
CA GLU A 28 13.77 -3.53 7.81
C GLU A 28 13.76 -4.41 9.08
N THR A 29 13.56 -5.71 8.89
CA THR A 29 14.51 -6.74 9.32
C THR A 29 14.24 -7.97 8.44
N VAL A 30 15.29 -8.44 7.74
CA VAL A 30 15.45 -9.68 6.94
C VAL A 30 15.41 -9.53 5.39
N SER A 31 16.63 -9.52 4.84
CA SER A 31 17.10 -9.96 3.51
C SER A 31 17.10 -8.95 2.34
N SER A 32 18.22 -8.21 2.22
CA SER A 32 18.61 -7.35 1.09
C SER A 32 18.35 -7.95 -0.30
N LYS A 33 18.53 -9.28 -0.46
CA LYS A 33 18.28 -9.98 -1.74
C LYS A 33 16.82 -10.01 -2.16
N LEU A 34 15.88 -9.98 -1.21
CA LEU A 34 14.45 -10.00 -1.53
C LEU A 34 13.95 -8.60 -1.91
N GLU A 35 14.54 -7.58 -1.31
CA GLU A 35 14.28 -6.16 -1.59
C GLU A 35 14.80 -5.77 -2.97
N GLU A 36 16.05 -6.11 -3.31
CA GLU A 36 16.60 -5.92 -4.66
C GLU A 36 15.70 -6.56 -5.73
N ARG A 37 15.21 -7.78 -5.48
CA ARG A 37 14.27 -8.45 -6.38
C ARG A 37 12.93 -7.74 -6.49
N SER A 38 12.43 -7.15 -5.40
CA SER A 38 11.16 -6.42 -5.41
C SER A 38 11.27 -5.08 -6.16
N GLN A 39 12.37 -4.35 -5.95
CA GLN A 39 12.68 -3.11 -6.65
C GLN A 39 12.94 -3.36 -8.14
N HIS A 40 13.75 -4.38 -8.46
CA HIS A 40 14.00 -4.78 -9.84
C HIS A 40 12.70 -5.13 -10.57
N LYS A 41 11.81 -5.90 -9.93
CA LYS A 41 10.49 -6.21 -10.52
C LYS A 41 9.64 -4.96 -10.75
N GLN A 42 9.68 -4.00 -9.83
CA GLN A 42 8.93 -2.75 -9.97
C GLN A 42 9.50 -1.88 -11.09
N GLU A 43 10.83 -1.80 -11.20
CA GLU A 43 11.54 -1.09 -12.25
C GLU A 43 11.30 -1.75 -13.63
N GLU A 44 11.35 -3.08 -13.71
CA GLU A 44 11.01 -3.82 -14.92
C GLU A 44 9.57 -3.61 -15.34
N ALA A 45 8.62 -3.66 -14.40
CA ALA A 45 7.21 -3.39 -14.68
C ALA A 45 6.99 -1.97 -15.21
N TYR A 46 7.68 -0.98 -14.61
CA TYR A 46 7.64 0.40 -15.10
C TYR A 46 8.23 0.53 -16.51
N LYS A 47 9.39 -0.09 -16.77
CA LYS A 47 10.00 -0.12 -18.11
C LYS A 47 9.07 -0.74 -19.14
N GLN A 48 8.46 -1.90 -18.82
CA GLN A 48 7.50 -2.57 -19.70
C GLN A 48 6.29 -1.68 -19.99
N GLN A 49 5.74 -0.99 -18.98
CA GLN A 49 4.66 -0.04 -19.16
C GLN A 49 5.05 1.10 -20.11
N MET A 50 6.25 1.67 -19.96
CA MET A 50 6.74 2.74 -20.85
C MET A 50 6.92 2.26 -22.29
N VAL A 51 7.45 1.04 -22.47
CA VAL A 51 7.58 0.41 -23.79
C VAL A 51 6.20 0.21 -24.41
N GLU A 52 5.24 -0.36 -23.69
CA GLU A 52 3.88 -0.59 -24.19
C GLU A 52 3.20 0.73 -24.59
N LEU A 53 3.33 1.78 -23.77
CA LEU A 53 2.82 3.11 -24.09
C LEU A 53 3.48 3.71 -25.34
N SER A 54 4.78 3.48 -25.54
CA SER A 54 5.50 3.96 -26.72
C SER A 54 5.13 3.23 -28.02
N GLN A 55 4.73 1.96 -27.92
CA GLN A 55 4.37 1.12 -29.08
C GLN A 55 2.91 1.29 -29.51
N LYS A 56 2.04 1.80 -28.64
CA LYS A 56 0.65 2.09 -28.99
C LYS A 56 0.58 3.28 -29.93
N ASP A 57 0.24 2.99 -31.18
CA ASP A 57 0.12 3.96 -32.29
C ASP A 57 -0.89 5.10 -32.00
N LYS A 58 -1.85 4.84 -31.09
CA LYS A 58 -2.81 5.84 -30.60
C LYS A 58 -3.24 5.56 -29.17
N PHE A 59 -3.11 6.55 -28.29
CA PHE A 59 -3.82 6.59 -27.01
C PHE A 59 -5.13 7.35 -27.19
N ASP A 60 -6.25 6.67 -27.06
CA ASP A 60 -7.58 7.27 -27.16
C ASP A 60 -8.41 7.01 -25.89
N LEU A 61 -9.64 7.53 -25.89
CA LEU A 61 -10.55 7.38 -24.75
C LEU A 61 -10.92 5.93 -24.47
N ASN A 62 -10.88 5.03 -25.45
CA ASN A 62 -11.14 3.61 -25.23
C ASN A 62 -9.96 2.97 -24.48
N GLY A 63 -8.73 3.27 -24.89
CA GLY A 63 -7.53 2.81 -24.18
C GLY A 63 -7.49 3.31 -22.73
N PHE A 64 -7.90 4.57 -22.48
CA PHE A 64 -8.04 5.08 -21.12
C PHE A 64 -9.17 4.39 -20.34
N TYR A 65 -10.32 4.14 -20.99
CA TYR A 65 -11.44 3.43 -20.36
C TYR A 65 -11.05 2.01 -19.94
N ASP A 66 -10.28 1.28 -20.74
CA ASP A 66 -9.79 -0.05 -20.38
C ASP A 66 -8.87 -0.02 -19.15
N HIS A 67 -8.04 1.03 -19.03
CA HIS A 67 -7.24 1.25 -17.83
C HIS A 67 -8.12 1.49 -16.59
N LEU A 68 -9.12 2.38 -16.68
CA LEU A 68 -10.07 2.61 -15.59
C LEU A 68 -10.85 1.35 -15.22
N LYS A 69 -11.33 0.61 -16.23
CA LYS A 69 -12.05 -0.66 -16.02
C LYS A 69 -11.19 -1.65 -15.26
N SER A 70 -9.91 -1.78 -15.60
CA SER A 70 -8.97 -2.68 -14.93
C SER A 70 -8.76 -2.29 -13.47
N ALA A 71 -8.56 -0.99 -13.19
CA ALA A 71 -8.43 -0.50 -11.81
C ALA A 71 -9.70 -0.77 -10.98
N VAL A 72 -10.89 -0.54 -11.55
CA VAL A 72 -12.17 -0.82 -10.88
C VAL A 72 -12.34 -2.32 -10.61
N GLN A 73 -11.96 -3.21 -11.54
CA GLN A 73 -12.05 -4.65 -11.31
C GLN A 73 -11.12 -5.11 -10.17
N GLN A 74 -9.91 -4.57 -10.09
CA GLN A 74 -9.00 -4.87 -8.98
C GLN A 74 -9.59 -4.41 -7.63
N MET A 75 -10.18 -3.21 -7.58
CA MET A 75 -10.84 -2.73 -6.36
C MET A 75 -12.01 -3.63 -5.96
N LYS A 76 -12.82 -4.07 -6.92
CA LYS A 76 -13.92 -5.02 -6.67
C LYS A 76 -13.41 -6.35 -6.12
N ALA A 77 -12.31 -6.88 -6.66
CA ALA A 77 -11.68 -8.09 -6.14
C ALA A 77 -11.24 -7.90 -4.68
N PHE A 78 -10.60 -6.77 -4.35
CA PHE A 78 -10.20 -6.49 -2.97
C PHE A 78 -11.38 -6.39 -2.02
N MET A 79 -12.47 -5.71 -2.43
CA MET A 79 -13.70 -5.63 -1.64
C MET A 79 -14.29 -7.01 -1.40
N ALA A 80 -14.43 -7.84 -2.45
CA ALA A 80 -14.98 -9.19 -2.33
C ALA A 80 -14.14 -10.07 -1.40
N ILE A 81 -12.81 -9.99 -1.48
CA ILE A 81 -11.90 -10.70 -0.57
C ILE A 81 -12.18 -10.28 0.87
N VAL A 82 -12.21 -8.98 1.17
CA VAL A 82 -12.42 -8.48 2.54
C VAL A 82 -13.82 -8.83 3.06
N GLU A 83 -14.86 -8.73 2.22
CA GLU A 83 -16.22 -9.10 2.57
C GLU A 83 -16.36 -10.60 2.88
N SER A 84 -15.57 -11.44 2.21
CA SER A 84 -15.58 -12.89 2.45
C SER A 84 -14.88 -13.30 3.75
N MET A 85 -14.06 -12.42 4.36
CA MET A 85 -13.33 -12.72 5.59
C MET A 85 -14.23 -12.71 6.82
N ASP A 86 -14.01 -13.70 7.68
CA ASP A 86 -14.66 -13.74 9.00
C ASP A 86 -14.23 -12.52 9.84
N PRO A 87 -15.11 -11.99 10.71
CA PRO A 87 -14.85 -10.77 11.48
C PRO A 87 -13.53 -10.80 12.26
N GLU A 88 -13.17 -11.95 12.84
CA GLU A 88 -11.91 -12.15 13.57
C GLU A 88 -10.67 -11.78 12.72
N TYR A 89 -10.66 -12.15 11.45
CA TYR A 89 -9.55 -11.85 10.54
C TYR A 89 -9.55 -10.39 10.07
N ARG A 90 -10.72 -9.73 10.02
CA ARG A 90 -10.82 -8.31 9.71
C ARG A 90 -10.33 -7.44 10.86
N GLU A 91 -10.66 -7.81 12.10
CA GLU A 91 -10.17 -7.15 13.30
C GLU A 91 -8.66 -7.36 13.49
N ASN A 92 -8.16 -8.56 13.14
CA ASN A 92 -6.74 -8.88 13.26
C ASN A 92 -6.17 -9.59 12.02
N PRO A 93 -5.78 -8.83 10.97
CA PRO A 93 -5.24 -9.40 9.73
C PRO A 93 -3.96 -10.22 9.89
N ARG A 94 -3.25 -10.11 11.02
CA ARG A 94 -2.05 -10.92 11.32
C ARG A 94 -2.35 -12.40 11.50
N LEU A 95 -3.61 -12.76 11.78
CA LEU A 95 -4.04 -14.15 11.91
C LEU A 95 -4.16 -14.87 10.55
N ILE A 96 -4.09 -14.14 9.44
CA ILE A 96 -4.25 -14.67 8.09
C ILE A 96 -2.97 -15.38 7.64
N ASN A 97 -2.88 -16.66 8.00
CA ASN A 97 -1.80 -17.55 7.58
C ASN A 97 -2.11 -18.26 6.24
N GLY A 98 -1.22 -19.16 5.79
CA GLY A 98 -1.41 -19.89 4.53
C GLY A 98 -2.69 -20.72 4.45
N LYS A 99 -3.12 -21.34 5.55
CA LYS A 99 -4.36 -22.13 5.61
C LYS A 99 -5.58 -21.22 5.47
N VAL A 100 -5.61 -20.10 6.21
CA VAL A 100 -6.69 -19.12 6.15
C VAL A 100 -6.79 -18.51 4.75
N LYS A 101 -5.65 -18.16 4.12
CA LYS A 101 -5.65 -17.67 2.72
C LYS A 101 -6.26 -18.67 1.75
N ARG A 102 -5.96 -19.96 1.91
CA ARG A 102 -6.55 -21.00 1.07
C ARG A 102 -8.07 -21.11 1.28
N GLN A 103 -8.55 -21.02 2.53
CA GLN A 103 -9.99 -21.04 2.82
C GLN A 103 -10.71 -19.83 2.22
N ILE A 104 -10.11 -18.63 2.32
CA ILE A 104 -10.64 -17.41 1.70
C ILE A 104 -10.68 -17.59 0.18
N SER A 105 -9.59 -18.07 -0.43
CA SER A 105 -9.49 -18.36 -1.86
C SER A 105 -10.60 -19.31 -2.34
N GLU A 106 -10.82 -20.41 -1.61
CA GLU A 106 -11.88 -21.38 -1.90
C GLU A 106 -13.29 -20.78 -1.76
N LYS A 107 -13.49 -19.83 -0.82
CA LYS A 107 -14.79 -19.18 -0.56
C LYS A 107 -15.16 -18.11 -1.60
N VAL A 108 -14.18 -17.30 -2.03
CA VAL A 108 -14.41 -16.12 -2.89
C VAL A 108 -13.99 -16.33 -4.34
N GLY A 109 -13.21 -17.38 -4.64
CA GLY A 109 -12.74 -17.69 -5.99
C GLY A 109 -11.54 -16.86 -6.46
N HIS A 110 -10.91 -16.08 -5.58
CA HIS A 110 -9.70 -15.31 -5.86
C HIS A 110 -8.44 -16.12 -5.56
N SER A 111 -7.36 -15.89 -6.30
CA SER A 111 -6.12 -16.63 -6.10
C SER A 111 -5.42 -16.23 -4.79
N PRO A 112 -4.59 -17.11 -4.21
CA PRO A 112 -3.74 -16.76 -3.05
C PRO A 112 -2.84 -15.54 -3.31
N GLU A 113 -2.42 -15.31 -4.56
CA GLU A 113 -1.67 -14.14 -4.98
C GLU A 113 -2.49 -12.86 -4.89
N GLU A 114 -3.75 -12.87 -5.37
CA GLU A 114 -4.66 -11.73 -5.24
C GLU A 114 -4.93 -11.36 -3.79
N ILE A 115 -5.12 -12.38 -2.93
CA ILE A 115 -5.27 -12.18 -1.48
C ILE A 115 -4.01 -11.57 -0.87
N ASN A 116 -2.82 -12.08 -1.22
CA ASN A 116 -1.56 -11.50 -0.76
C ASN A 116 -1.39 -10.05 -1.24
N ASN A 117 -1.77 -9.76 -2.48
CA ASN A 117 -1.69 -8.40 -3.03
C ASN A 117 -2.60 -7.46 -2.25
N MET A 118 -3.84 -7.87 -1.97
CA MET A 118 -4.75 -7.12 -1.11
C MET A 118 -4.15 -6.88 0.28
N LEU A 119 -3.64 -7.93 0.93
CA LEU A 119 -3.02 -7.83 2.26
C LEU A 119 -1.82 -6.87 2.27
N ARG A 120 -0.98 -6.88 1.23
CA ARG A 120 0.13 -5.93 1.11
C ARG A 120 -0.35 -4.49 0.99
N ASN A 121 -1.41 -4.23 0.22
CA ASN A 121 -2.01 -2.90 0.12
C ASN A 121 -2.53 -2.43 1.49
N TYR A 122 -3.21 -3.31 2.23
CA TYR A 122 -3.64 -3.03 3.60
C TYR A 122 -2.45 -2.74 4.54
N GLU A 123 -1.40 -3.56 4.50
CA GLU A 123 -0.22 -3.38 5.34
C GLU A 123 0.47 -2.04 5.12
N GLN A 124 0.57 -1.58 3.87
CA GLN A 124 1.14 -0.27 3.53
C GLN A 124 0.32 0.87 4.15
N LEU A 125 -1.00 0.85 4.00
CA LEU A 125 -1.89 1.86 4.57
C LEU A 125 -1.88 1.83 6.11
N SER A 126 -1.87 0.63 6.70
CA SER A 126 -1.79 0.43 8.14
C SER A 126 -0.47 0.96 8.73
N ALA A 127 0.66 0.75 8.03
CA ALA A 127 1.96 1.29 8.40
C ALA A 127 1.97 2.83 8.39
N LEU A 128 1.44 3.44 7.32
CA LEU A 128 1.28 4.89 7.23
C LEU A 128 0.41 5.44 8.36
N HIS A 129 -0.74 4.80 8.61
CA HIS A 129 -1.64 5.18 9.69
C HIS A 129 -0.95 5.11 11.07
N LEU A 130 -0.22 4.03 11.35
CA LEU A 130 0.52 3.86 12.60
C LEU A 130 1.61 4.92 12.76
N TRP A 131 2.36 5.21 11.69
CA TRP A 131 3.40 6.23 11.69
C TRP A 131 2.82 7.63 11.96
N LEU A 132 1.75 8.00 11.26
CA LEU A 132 1.02 9.26 11.47
C LEU A 132 0.48 9.37 12.90
N SER A 133 -0.12 8.30 13.41
CA SER A 133 -0.67 8.25 14.77
C SER A 133 0.40 8.48 15.84
N LYS A 134 1.56 7.82 15.71
CA LYS A 134 2.70 8.01 16.61
C LYS A 134 3.27 9.41 16.52
N ARG A 135 3.31 9.99 15.32
CA ARG A 135 3.80 11.35 15.07
C ARG A 135 2.89 12.39 15.74
N ALA A 136 1.58 12.26 15.55
CA ALA A 136 0.57 13.10 16.20
C ALA A 136 0.66 13.01 17.74
N ALA A 137 0.78 11.79 18.29
CA ALA A 137 0.91 11.57 19.73
C ALA A 137 2.17 12.23 20.34
N ARG A 138 3.21 12.47 19.53
CA ARG A 138 4.43 13.18 19.94
C ARG A 138 4.33 14.71 19.77
N GLY A 139 3.18 15.23 19.34
CA GLY A 139 2.99 16.65 19.04
C GLY A 139 3.77 17.14 17.83
N LEU A 140 4.24 16.23 16.97
CA LEU A 140 4.96 16.58 15.74
C LEU A 140 3.95 16.93 14.64
N ARG A 141 4.27 17.95 13.84
CA ARG A 141 3.43 18.36 12.70
C ARG A 141 3.29 17.21 11.68
N ILE A 142 2.09 17.02 11.16
CA ILE A 142 1.78 16.05 10.10
C ILE A 142 2.29 16.60 8.75
N PRO A 143 2.82 15.75 7.85
CA PRO A 143 3.20 16.20 6.51
C PRO A 143 2.01 16.74 5.73
N GLU A 144 2.25 17.79 4.95
CA GLU A 144 1.24 18.42 4.09
C GLU A 144 1.33 17.94 2.65
N THR A 145 2.48 17.36 2.26
CA THR A 145 2.72 16.87 0.90
C THR A 145 3.20 15.41 0.89
N LEU A 146 3.09 14.80 -0.28
CA LEU A 146 3.61 13.46 -0.55
C LEU A 146 5.14 13.40 -0.40
N ASP A 147 5.84 14.36 -1.00
CA ASP A 147 7.30 14.42 -0.93
C ASP A 147 7.77 14.55 0.51
N GLU A 148 7.10 15.39 1.30
CA GLU A 148 7.40 15.55 2.71
C GLU A 148 7.12 14.27 3.51
N THR A 149 6.03 13.56 3.20
CA THR A 149 5.73 12.26 3.82
C THR A 149 6.85 11.26 3.57
N THR A 150 7.44 11.30 2.37
CA THR A 150 8.56 10.44 1.96
C THR A 150 9.81 10.74 2.77
N GLU A 151 10.25 11.99 2.76
CA GLU A 151 11.46 12.44 3.46
C GLU A 151 11.37 12.19 4.98
N LEU A 152 10.20 12.49 5.58
CA LEU A 152 9.96 12.27 7.01
C LEU A 152 9.87 10.79 7.37
N GLY A 153 9.44 9.94 6.44
CA GLY A 153 9.48 8.49 6.59
C GLY A 153 10.91 7.97 6.63
N GLU A 154 11.74 8.35 5.65
CA GLU A 154 13.14 7.94 5.55
C GLU A 154 13.98 8.38 6.75
N THR A 155 13.83 9.62 7.19
CA THR A 155 14.53 10.16 8.37
C THR A 155 14.15 9.41 9.64
N ALA A 156 12.88 9.00 9.80
CA ALA A 156 12.46 8.19 10.93
C ALA A 156 13.13 6.80 10.93
N SER A 157 13.33 6.21 9.75
CA SER A 157 14.04 4.93 9.58
C SER A 157 15.51 5.03 9.99
N LEU A 158 16.21 6.05 9.47
CA LEU A 158 17.63 6.28 9.77
C LEU A 158 17.87 6.54 11.26
N LEU A 159 16.97 7.27 11.92
CA LEU A 159 17.06 7.54 13.36
C LEU A 159 16.84 6.27 14.21
N SER A 160 15.97 5.34 13.79
CA SER A 160 15.86 4.04 14.47
C SER A 160 17.13 3.21 14.33
N VAL A 161 17.70 3.13 13.12
CA VAL A 161 18.95 2.37 12.87
C VAL A 161 20.11 2.94 13.68
N ALA A 162 20.26 4.28 13.71
CA ALA A 162 21.33 4.93 14.47
C ALA A 162 21.20 4.70 16.00
N ARG A 163 19.97 4.63 16.52
CA ARG A 163 19.71 4.35 17.94
C ARG A 163 20.02 2.90 18.31
N ASP A 164 19.68 1.95 17.44
CA ASP A 164 20.01 0.54 17.64
C ASP A 164 21.52 0.30 17.58
N MET A 165 22.24 1.03 16.71
CA MET A 165 23.70 0.99 16.66
C MET A 165 24.38 1.63 17.88
N SER A 166 23.80 2.67 18.50
CA SER A 166 24.39 3.29 19.70
C SER A 166 24.31 2.38 20.92
N HIS A 167 23.31 1.49 21.00
CA HIS A 167 23.20 0.50 22.08
C HIS A 167 24.21 -0.66 21.95
N VAL A 168 24.89 -0.81 20.80
CA VAL A 168 25.93 -1.84 20.59
C VAL A 168 27.32 -1.33 21.02
N LEU A 169 27.46 -0.03 21.29
CA LEU A 169 28.73 0.62 21.67
C LEU A 169 28.77 1.13 23.12
N GLU A 170 28.03 0.52 24.05
CA GLU A 170 28.33 0.71 25.48
C GLU A 170 29.48 -0.23 25.89
N PRO A 171 30.63 0.30 26.32
CA PRO A 171 31.73 -0.54 26.80
C PRO A 171 31.39 -1.13 28.19
N LEU A 172 31.76 -2.40 28.37
CA LEU A 172 31.80 -3.11 29.66
C LEU A 172 32.72 -2.41 30.67
#